data_AF-A0A1R3K1G2-F1
#
_entry.id   AF-A0A1R3K1G2-F1
#
_cell.length_a   1.000
_cell.length_b   1.000
_cell.length_c   1.000
_cell.angle_alpha   90.00
_cell.angle_beta   90.00
_cell.angle_gamma   90.00
#
_symmetry.space_group_name_H-M   'P 1'
#
loop_
_entity.id
_entity.type
_entity.pdbx_description
1 polymer ?
#
loop_
_entity_poly.entity_id
_entity_poly.type
_entity_poly.pdbx_seq_one_letter_code
_entity_poly.pdbx_strand_id
1 'polypeptide(L)'
;MDVVVSPRHERHVRINWTVEEEGILLDCVLTVMNGNQVLACWDYIRVEQLFNQRCPGKNPGMVAIKSKLKVLKRDFNQAREMLGYGFSFNDETKMIEGPEELWEAWLQQFHFATSLKGKPFPQFMCYKSCLTQNGVKLLEMSLVAWIKSIGFILMIV
;
A
#
# COMPACT_ATOMS: atom_id res chain seq x y z
N MET A 1 14.79 23.15 -37.24
CA MET A 1 14.63 21.69 -37.09
C MET A 1 14.20 21.45 -35.66
N ASP A 2 12.92 21.64 -35.41
CA ASP A 2 12.36 21.55 -34.07
C ASP A 2 12.14 20.08 -33.75
N VAL A 3 12.94 19.58 -32.80
CA VAL A 3 12.72 18.26 -32.21
C VAL A 3 11.44 18.37 -31.40
N VAL A 4 10.32 17.97 -32.01
CA VAL A 4 9.07 17.70 -31.29
C VAL A 4 9.38 16.58 -30.30
N VAL A 5 9.67 16.96 -29.05
CA VAL A 5 9.74 16.03 -27.93
C VAL A 5 8.32 15.52 -27.72
N SER A 6 8.02 14.39 -28.35
CA SER A 6 6.85 13.58 -28.07
C SER A 6 6.73 13.38 -26.54
N PRO A 7 5.53 13.49 -25.94
CA PRO A 7 5.36 13.24 -24.53
C PRO A 7 5.83 11.81 -24.29
N ARG A 8 6.96 11.68 -23.58
CA ARG A 8 7.56 10.40 -23.28
C ARG A 8 6.45 9.58 -22.63
N HIS A 9 6.06 8.49 -23.27
CA HIS A 9 5.43 7.39 -22.57
C HIS A 9 6.41 7.05 -21.47
N GLU A 10 6.10 7.45 -20.23
CA GLU A 10 6.96 7.24 -19.07
C GLU A 10 7.31 5.76 -19.06
N ARG A 11 8.54 5.44 -19.46
CA ARG A 11 9.04 4.07 -19.38
C ARG A 11 8.83 3.68 -17.93
N HIS A 12 8.04 2.63 -17.69
CA HIS A 12 7.89 2.05 -16.36
C HIS A 12 9.24 1.50 -15.92
N VAL A 13 10.12 2.39 -15.46
CA VAL A 13 11.37 2.01 -14.82
C VAL A 13 10.94 1.25 -13.57
N ARG A 14 11.30 -0.03 -13.52
CA ARG A 14 11.06 -0.83 -12.32
C ARG A 14 11.90 -0.21 -11.20
N ILE A 15 11.23 0.50 -10.30
CA ILE A 15 11.85 1.03 -9.10
C ILE A 15 12.00 -0.14 -8.12
N ASN A 16 13.25 -0.48 -7.80
CA ASN A 16 13.54 -1.43 -6.73
C ASN A 16 13.45 -0.68 -5.40
N TRP A 17 12.41 -0.95 -4.63
CA TRP A 17 12.20 -0.31 -3.32
C TRP A 17 12.87 -1.14 -2.22
N THR A 18 13.66 -0.49 -1.37
CA THR A 18 14.17 -1.10 -0.15
C THR A 18 13.17 -0.95 0.99
N VAL A 19 13.33 -1.75 2.05
CA VAL A 19 12.51 -1.64 3.27
C VAL A 19 12.61 -0.24 3.89
N GLU A 20 13.82 0.33 3.90
CA GLU A 20 14.07 1.67 4.43
C GLU A 20 13.35 2.74 3.59
N GLU A 21 13.42 2.64 2.26
CA GLU A 21 12.72 3.55 1.34
C GLU A 21 11.20 3.45 1.49
N GLU A 22 10.65 2.26 1.69
CA GLU A 22 9.22 2.09 1.98
C GLU A 22 8.82 2.73 3.32
N GLY A 23 9.66 2.61 4.34
CA GLY A 23 9.46 3.28 5.64
C GLY A 23 9.45 4.80 5.50
N ILE A 24 10.43 5.36 4.77
CA ILE A 24 10.50 6.80 4.47
C ILE A 24 9.27 7.25 3.67
N LEU A 25 8.84 6.46 2.69
CA LEU A 25 7.64 6.76 1.89
C LEU A 25 6.39 6.84 2.77
N LEU A 26 6.21 5.90 3.70
CA LEU A 26 5.08 5.91 4.63
C LEU A 26 5.13 7.13 5.57
N ASP A 27 6.31 7.51 6.05
CA ASP A 27 6.47 8.70 6.88
C ASP A 27 6.19 10.01 6.11
N CYS A 28 6.62 10.09 4.85
CA CYS A 28 6.27 11.21 3.98
C CYS A 28 4.75 11.30 3.78
N VAL A 29 4.09 10.17 3.54
CA VAL A 29 2.63 10.11 3.44
C VAL A 29 1.97 10.61 4.72
N LEU A 30 2.39 10.12 5.89
CA LEU A 30 1.89 10.58 7.18
C LEU A 30 2.06 12.08 7.39
N THR A 31 3.24 12.59 7.06
CA THR A 31 3.58 14.00 7.20
C THR A 31 2.66 14.87 6.32
N VAL A 32 2.37 14.44 5.09
CA VAL A 32 1.44 15.14 4.19
C VAL A 32 0.00 15.02 4.67
N MET A 33 -0.37 13.87 5.24
CA MET A 33 -1.70 13.58 5.76
C MET A 33 -1.99 14.19 7.13
N ASN A 34 -1.16 15.11 7.65
CA ASN A 34 -1.28 15.71 9.00
C ASN A 34 -2.75 16.04 9.43
N GLY A 35 -3.44 15.08 10.07
CA GLY A 35 -4.85 15.16 10.48
C GLY A 35 -5.92 14.82 9.42
N ASN A 36 -5.57 14.61 8.15
CA ASN A 36 -6.47 14.28 7.04
C ASN A 36 -6.46 12.78 6.70
N GLN A 37 -7.65 12.22 6.44
CA GLN A 37 -7.83 10.77 6.29
C GLN A 37 -7.55 10.24 4.87
N VAL A 38 -7.45 11.11 3.85
CA VAL A 38 -7.35 10.71 2.43
C VAL A 38 -6.35 11.59 1.68
N LEU A 39 -5.45 10.97 0.90
CA LEU A 39 -4.57 11.68 -0.04
C LEU A 39 -5.38 12.10 -1.27
N ALA A 40 -5.51 13.40 -1.51
CA ALA A 40 -5.98 13.93 -2.78
C ALA A 40 -4.94 13.72 -3.89
N CYS A 41 -5.34 13.84 -5.16
CA CYS A 41 -4.43 13.70 -6.30
C CYS A 41 -3.20 14.61 -6.22
N TRP A 42 -3.37 15.83 -5.69
CA TRP A 42 -2.30 16.82 -5.51
C TRP A 42 -1.35 16.49 -4.36
N ASP A 43 -1.78 15.70 -3.38
CA ASP A 43 -0.94 15.33 -2.23
C ASP A 43 0.21 14.40 -2.64
N TYR A 44 0.04 13.63 -3.72
CA TYR A 44 1.10 12.77 -4.25
C TYR A 44 2.31 13.56 -4.77
N ILE A 45 2.10 14.79 -5.27
CA ILE A 45 3.19 15.68 -5.68
C ILE A 45 3.98 16.09 -4.45
N ARG A 46 3.29 16.43 -3.36
CA ARG A 46 3.93 16.80 -2.10
C ARG A 46 4.67 15.62 -1.47
N VAL A 47 4.07 14.43 -1.47
CA VAL A 47 4.71 13.18 -1.02
C VAL A 47 5.97 12.89 -1.83
N GLU A 48 5.93 13.03 -3.15
CA GLU A 48 7.10 12.86 -4.01
C GLU A 48 8.21 13.86 -3.68
N GLN A 49 7.88 15.13 -3.49
CA GLN A 49 8.86 16.16 -3.12
C GLN A 49 9.53 15.84 -1.77
N LEU A 50 8.76 15.50 -0.75
CA LEU A 50 9.28 15.10 0.56
C LEU A 50 10.13 13.82 0.46
N PHE A 51 9.68 12.84 -0.32
CA PHE A 51 10.43 11.61 -0.53
C PHE A 51 11.78 11.90 -1.21
N ASN A 52 11.81 12.71 -2.26
CA ASN A 52 13.04 13.04 -2.99
C ASN A 52 14.01 13.89 -2.13
N GLN A 53 13.51 14.65 -1.17
CA GLN A 53 14.36 15.35 -0.19
C GLN A 53 15.05 14.37 0.77
N ARG A 54 14.37 13.29 1.17
CA ARG A 54 14.90 12.30 2.11
C ARG A 54 15.70 11.19 1.43
N CYS A 55 15.40 10.89 0.18
CA CYS A 55 16.06 9.90 -0.66
C CYS A 55 16.63 10.58 -1.92
N PRO A 56 17.66 11.43 -1.79
CA PRO A 56 18.21 12.16 -2.93
C PRO A 56 18.71 11.21 -4.01
N GLY A 57 18.32 11.46 -5.26
CA GLY A 57 18.72 10.68 -6.43
C GLY A 57 17.82 9.49 -6.77
N LYS A 58 16.88 9.07 -5.91
CA LYS A 58 15.95 7.97 -6.22
C LYS A 58 14.90 8.36 -7.26
N ASN A 59 14.31 9.55 -7.10
CA ASN A 59 13.35 10.20 -8.00
C ASN A 59 12.39 9.21 -8.71
N PRO A 60 11.57 8.45 -7.95
CA PRO A 60 10.80 7.34 -8.49
C PRO A 60 9.63 7.77 -9.39
N GLY A 61 9.20 9.03 -9.33
CA GLY A 61 8.02 9.50 -10.03
C GLY A 61 6.73 9.24 -9.26
N MET A 62 5.74 10.13 -9.42
CA MET A 62 4.39 9.97 -8.87
C MET A 62 3.75 8.60 -9.19
N VAL A 63 3.93 8.08 -10.41
CA VAL A 63 3.34 6.81 -10.84
C VAL A 63 3.89 5.63 -10.04
N ALA A 64 5.20 5.57 -9.81
CA ALA A 64 5.81 4.50 -9.03
C ALA A 64 5.43 4.60 -7.54
N ILE A 65 5.33 5.82 -7.00
CA ILE A 65 4.83 6.06 -5.63
C ILE A 65 3.41 5.53 -5.47
N LYS A 66 2.48 5.91 -6.36
CA LYS A 66 1.09 5.43 -6.34
C LYS A 66 1.01 3.91 -6.41
N SER A 67 1.79 3.31 -7.31
CA SER A 67 1.86 1.86 -7.46
C SER A 67 2.35 1.18 -6.18
N LYS A 68 3.44 1.68 -5.58
CA LYS A 68 3.98 1.12 -4.33
C LYS A 68 3.00 1.26 -3.17
N LEU A 69 2.36 2.42 -3.00
CA LEU A 69 1.36 2.61 -1.95
C LEU A 69 0.16 1.66 -2.11
N LYS A 70 -0.26 1.37 -3.36
CA LYS A 70 -1.31 0.37 -3.63
C LYS A 70 -0.89 -1.04 -3.19
N VAL A 71 0.37 -1.42 -3.45
CA VAL A 71 0.93 -2.70 -3.00
C VAL A 71 0.99 -2.77 -1.48
N LEU A 72 1.55 -1.75 -0.82
CA LEU A 72 1.66 -1.68 0.64
C LEU A 72 0.27 -1.77 1.32
N LYS A 73 -0.73 -1.09 0.77
CA LYS A 73 -2.13 -1.17 1.26
C LYS A 73 -2.71 -2.57 1.12
N ARG A 74 -2.51 -3.23 -0.01
CA ARG A 74 -2.97 -4.61 -0.23
C ARG A 74 -2.34 -5.55 0.79
N ASP A 75 -1.02 -5.48 0.93
CA ASP A 75 -0.26 -6.36 1.81
C ASP A 75 -0.64 -6.11 3.28
N PHE A 76 -0.88 -4.87 3.69
CA PHE A 76 -1.41 -4.57 5.01
C PHE A 76 -2.82 -5.14 5.26
N ASN A 77 -3.74 -4.97 4.31
CA ASN A 77 -5.11 -5.49 4.46
C ASN A 77 -5.12 -7.01 4.62
N GLN A 78 -4.30 -7.70 3.82
CA GLN A 78 -4.13 -9.14 3.93
C GLN A 78 -3.53 -9.54 5.28
N ALA A 79 -2.51 -8.80 5.77
CA ALA A 79 -1.96 -9.04 7.09
C ALA A 79 -3.02 -8.90 8.20
N ARG A 80 -3.85 -7.86 8.12
CA ARG A 80 -4.94 -7.65 9.08
C ARG A 80 -5.98 -8.77 9.05
N GLU A 81 -6.36 -9.25 7.87
CA GLU A 81 -7.29 -10.37 7.73
C GLU A 81 -6.70 -11.66 8.30
N MET A 82 -5.43 -11.95 8.02
CA MET A 82 -4.72 -13.09 8.60
C MET A 82 -4.70 -13.00 10.14
N LEU A 83 -4.37 -11.84 10.71
CA LEU A 83 -4.40 -11.67 12.17
C LEU A 83 -5.80 -11.88 12.76
N GLY A 84 -6.86 -11.47 12.05
CA GLY A 84 -8.24 -11.76 12.43
C GLY A 84 -8.62 -13.24 12.32
N TYR A 85 -7.94 -13.99 11.46
CA TYR A 85 -8.12 -15.43 11.25
C TYR A 85 -7.37 -16.30 12.28
N GLY A 86 -6.59 -15.67 13.19
CA GLY A 86 -5.86 -16.36 14.24
C GLY A 86 -4.36 -16.49 13.98
N PHE A 87 -3.83 -15.90 12.90
CA PHE A 87 -2.38 -15.76 12.74
C PHE A 87 -1.83 -14.77 13.77
N SER A 88 -0.53 -14.86 14.02
CA SER A 88 0.23 -13.93 14.85
C SER A 88 1.25 -13.17 13.99
N PHE A 89 1.68 -12.00 14.45
CA PHE A 89 2.78 -11.27 13.84
C PHE A 89 3.99 -11.36 14.77
N ASN A 90 5.10 -11.86 14.26
CA ASN A 90 6.35 -11.96 14.99
C ASN A 90 7.16 -10.68 14.82
N ASP A 91 7.42 -10.00 15.93
CA ASP A 91 8.10 -8.71 15.95
C ASP A 91 9.61 -8.81 15.68
N GLU A 92 10.23 -9.96 15.88
CA GLU A 92 11.65 -10.19 15.64
C GLU A 92 11.90 -10.49 14.17
N THR A 93 11.15 -11.43 13.60
CA THR A 93 11.27 -11.84 12.19
C THR A 93 10.53 -10.89 11.24
N LYS A 94 9.65 -10.04 11.79
CA LYS A 94 8.71 -9.17 11.06
C LYS A 94 7.79 -9.96 10.13
N MET A 95 7.40 -11.18 10.50
CA MET A 95 6.63 -12.09 9.66
C MET A 95 5.28 -12.43 10.27
N ILE A 96 4.34 -12.84 9.41
CA ILE A 96 3.12 -13.50 9.86
C ILE A 96 3.44 -14.96 10.14
N GLU A 97 3.12 -15.42 11.34
CA GLU A 97 3.38 -16.76 11.82
C GLU A 97 2.09 -17.43 12.28
N GLY A 98 2.00 -18.73 12.01
CA GLY A 98 0.86 -19.56 12.38
C GLY A 98 1.17 -21.03 12.10
N PRO A 99 0.41 -21.95 12.68
CA PRO A 99 0.54 -23.38 12.41
C PRO A 99 0.36 -23.70 10.92
N GLU A 100 0.97 -24.77 10.42
CA GLU A 100 0.86 -25.14 9.01
C GLU A 100 -0.59 -25.47 8.64
N GLU A 101 -1.37 -26.06 9.55
CA GLU A 101 -2.79 -26.34 9.37
C GLU A 101 -3.61 -25.06 9.18
N LEU A 102 -3.21 -23.97 9.85
CA LEU A 102 -3.83 -22.66 9.70
C LEU A 102 -3.50 -22.06 8.33
N TRP A 103 -2.26 -22.24 7.86
CA TRP A 103 -1.86 -21.86 6.50
C TRP A 103 -2.64 -22.65 5.45
N GLU A 104 -2.82 -23.96 5.62
CA GLU A 104 -3.59 -24.79 4.70
C GLU A 104 -5.06 -24.34 4.64
N ALA A 105 -5.69 -24.15 5.80
CA ALA A 105 -7.07 -23.66 5.88
C ALA A 105 -7.23 -22.28 5.22
N TRP A 106 -6.29 -21.36 5.47
CA TRP A 106 -6.26 -20.05 4.85
C TRP A 106 -6.12 -20.14 3.32
N LEU A 107 -5.21 -20.97 2.82
CA LEU A 107 -4.97 -21.13 1.38
C LEU A 107 -6.14 -21.83 0.65
N GLN A 108 -6.86 -22.71 1.35
CA GLN A 108 -8.10 -23.33 0.84
C GLN A 108 -9.23 -22.31 0.71
N GLN A 109 -9.36 -21.37 1.64
CA GLN A 109 -10.39 -20.33 1.59
C GLN A 109 -10.02 -19.16 0.67
N PHE A 110 -8.73 -18.83 0.58
CA PHE A 110 -8.23 -17.67 -0.16
C PHE A 110 -7.11 -18.08 -1.13
N HIS A 111 -7.50 -18.69 -2.25
CA HIS A 111 -6.59 -19.25 -3.28
C HIS A 111 -5.51 -18.28 -3.81
N PHE A 112 -5.64 -16.97 -3.62
CA PHE A 112 -4.69 -15.94 -4.09
C PHE A 112 -3.92 -15.22 -2.97
N ALA A 113 -4.08 -15.61 -1.70
CA ALA A 113 -3.55 -14.90 -0.54
C ALA A 113 -2.21 -15.47 -0.03
N THR A 114 -1.30 -15.79 -0.95
CA THR A 114 0.05 -16.34 -0.65
C THR A 114 1.13 -15.26 -0.48
N SER A 115 0.84 -13.99 -0.81
CA SER A 115 1.86 -12.93 -0.92
C SER A 115 2.69 -12.72 0.34
N LEU A 116 2.16 -13.02 1.53
CA LEU A 116 2.79 -12.82 2.83
C LEU A 116 3.39 -14.10 3.45
N LYS A 117 3.08 -15.30 2.94
CA LYS A 117 3.64 -16.55 3.49
C LYS A 117 5.15 -16.54 3.26
N GLY A 118 5.91 -16.67 4.34
CA GLY A 118 7.38 -16.73 4.28
C GLY A 118 8.07 -15.41 3.90
N LYS A 119 7.38 -14.26 3.96
CA LYS A 119 7.98 -12.96 3.63
C LYS A 119 8.00 -12.02 4.83
N PRO A 120 9.16 -11.40 5.12
CA PRO A 120 9.22 -10.28 6.04
C PRO A 120 8.33 -9.13 5.56
N PHE A 121 7.53 -8.61 6.47
CA PHE A 121 6.70 -7.41 6.31
C PHE A 121 7.08 -6.36 7.37
N PRO A 122 8.33 -5.85 7.35
CA PRO A 122 8.88 -4.91 8.35
C PRO A 122 8.08 -3.62 8.49
N GLN A 123 7.41 -3.18 7.43
CA GLN A 123 6.58 -1.98 7.40
C GLN A 123 5.24 -2.13 8.14
N PHE A 124 4.86 -3.35 8.57
CA PHE A 124 3.59 -3.60 9.27
C PHE A 124 3.42 -2.70 10.49
N MET A 125 4.48 -2.57 11.29
CA MET A 125 4.44 -1.79 12.54
C MET A 125 4.37 -0.30 12.28
N CYS A 126 5.14 0.20 11.32
CA CYS A 126 5.00 1.58 10.87
C CYS A 126 3.55 1.83 10.44
N TYR A 127 3.00 0.98 9.57
CA TYR A 127 1.61 1.12 9.12
C TYR A 127 0.57 1.02 10.25
N LYS A 128 0.76 0.11 11.23
CA LYS A 128 -0.10 -0.02 12.41
C LYS A 128 -0.09 1.25 13.26
N SER A 129 1.08 1.85 13.46
CA SER A 129 1.22 3.12 14.17
C SER A 129 0.58 4.29 13.39
N CYS A 130 0.75 4.32 12.06
CA CYS A 130 0.12 5.29 11.15
C CYS A 130 -1.40 5.30 11.29
N LEU A 131 -2.03 4.13 11.44
CA LEU A 131 -3.48 4.00 11.57
C LEU A 131 -4.01 4.35 12.95
N THR A 132 -3.24 4.05 13.99
CA THR A 132 -3.66 4.27 15.39
C THR A 132 -3.66 5.75 15.74
N GLN A 133 -2.73 6.54 15.18
CA GLN A 133 -2.68 7.99 15.36
C GLN A 133 -3.79 8.75 14.60
N ASN A 134 -4.38 8.15 13.56
CA ASN A 134 -5.30 8.83 12.64
C ASN A 134 -6.77 8.37 12.71
N GLY A 135 -7.17 7.65 13.78
CA GLY A 135 -8.58 7.34 14.07
C GLY A 135 -9.40 6.94 12.84
N VAL A 136 -9.11 5.75 12.27
CA VAL A 136 -9.88 5.05 11.23
C VAL A 136 -10.49 5.94 10.13
N LYS A 137 -9.80 6.08 8.99
CA LYS A 137 -10.41 6.07 7.62
C LYS A 137 -9.44 6.15 6.42
N LEU A 138 -8.24 5.58 6.52
CA LEU A 138 -7.38 5.42 5.33
C LEU A 138 -7.90 4.37 4.31
N LEU A 139 -9.02 3.69 4.59
CA LEU A 139 -9.25 2.33 4.08
C LEU A 139 -10.68 1.94 3.65
N GLU A 140 -11.66 2.84 3.51
CA GLU A 140 -12.98 2.47 2.96
C GLU A 140 -13.20 2.96 1.51
N MET A 141 -12.50 2.35 0.55
CA MET A 141 -12.83 2.51 -0.88
C MET A 141 -12.56 1.25 -1.71
N SER A 142 -12.74 0.05 -1.17
CA SER A 142 -12.69 -1.17 -2.00
C SER A 142 -13.96 -2.03 -1.98
N LEU A 143 -14.82 -1.95 -0.95
CA LEU A 143 -16.13 -2.62 -1.01
C LEU A 143 -17.25 -1.65 -1.38
N VAL A 144 -17.41 -0.53 -0.69
CA VAL A 144 -18.49 0.44 -0.98
C VAL A 144 -18.40 1.08 -2.36
N ALA A 145 -17.20 1.35 -2.89
CA ALA A 145 -17.04 1.85 -4.25
C ALA A 145 -17.32 0.77 -5.31
N TRP A 146 -17.02 -0.50 -5.02
CA TRP A 146 -17.28 -1.63 -5.91
C TRP A 146 -18.77 -2.04 -5.89
N ILE A 147 -19.40 -2.04 -4.72
CA ILE A 147 -20.85 -2.25 -4.53
C ILE A 147 -21.64 -1.10 -5.16
N LYS A 148 -21.20 0.16 -5.02
CA LYS A 148 -21.84 1.30 -5.69
C LYS A 148 -21.61 1.28 -7.22
N SER A 149 -20.49 0.75 -7.70
CA SER A 149 -20.24 0.60 -9.14
C SER A 149 -20.99 -0.57 -9.79
N ILE A 150 -21.37 -1.60 -9.02
CA ILE A 150 -22.22 -2.71 -9.48
C ILE A 150 -23.70 -2.36 -9.34
N GLY A 151 -24.09 -1.66 -8.25
CA GLY A 151 -25.47 -1.26 -7.99
C GLY A 151 -26.00 -0.16 -8.92
N PHE A 152 -25.14 0.65 -9.54
CA PHE A 152 -25.58 1.71 -10.45
C PHE A 152 -26.00 1.21 -11.83
N ILE A 153 -25.66 -0.04 -12.20
CA ILE A 153 -26.03 -0.64 -13.50
C ILE A 153 -27.40 -1.35 -13.42
N LEU A 154 -27.88 -1.72 -12.22
CA LEU A 154 -29.16 -2.44 -12.07
C LEU A 154 -30.38 -1.56 -11.72
N MET A 155 -30.22 -0.23 -11.62
CA MET A 155 -31.31 0.73 -11.34
C MET A 155 -31.65 1.64 -12.54
N ILE A 156 -31.27 1.24 -13.76
CA ILE A 156 -31.73 1.87 -15.00
C ILE A 156 -32.40 0.81 -15.88
N VAL A 157 -33.51 0.24 -15.41
CA VAL A 157 -34.60 -0.33 -16.22
C VAL A 157 -35.90 -0.10 -15.47
#